data_AF-A0A6C0L1G8-F1
#
_entry.id   AF-A0A6C0L1G8-F1
#
_cell.length_a   1.000
_cell.length_b   1.000
_cell.length_c   1.000
_cell.angle_alpha   90.00
_cell.angle_beta   90.00
_cell.angle_gamma   90.00
#
_symmetry.space_group_name_H-M   'P 1'
#
loop_
_entity.id
_entity.type
_entity.pdbx_description
1 polymer ?
#
loop_
_entity_poly.entity_id
_entity_poly.type
_entity_poly.pdbx_seq_one_letter_code
_entity_poly.pdbx_strand_id
1 'polypeptide(L)'
;MSHQDWRSVDIGRKSGGSLTSQEILLKKQTAQRKGQSVSYQKNSLNFKNIPPNSRKLDDATESSKIIKLKEGKNIMQGRIANKLSRKQLACKLNMKEEELAKFENNNVHATPANKILLTKIKRILKIK
;
A
#
# COMPACT_ATOMS: atom_id res chain seq x y z
N MET A 1 -4.42 22.58 -38.26
CA MET A 1 -5.33 21.71 -37.48
C MET A 1 -5.66 22.38 -36.14
N SER A 2 -6.44 23.48 -36.16
CA SER A 2 -6.48 24.46 -35.06
C SER A 2 -7.88 24.85 -34.59
N HIS A 3 -8.87 23.95 -34.60
CA HIS A 3 -10.16 24.22 -33.96
C HIS A 3 -10.72 22.94 -33.33
N GLN A 4 -10.40 22.70 -32.06
CA GLN A 4 -11.04 21.69 -31.24
C GLN A 4 -11.40 22.32 -29.90
N ASP A 5 -12.65 22.78 -29.78
CA ASP A 5 -13.17 23.67 -28.72
C ASP A 5 -13.52 22.96 -27.40
N TRP A 6 -13.04 21.75 -27.17
CA TRP A 6 -13.27 21.01 -25.92
C TRP A 6 -11.95 20.78 -25.19
N ARG A 7 -11.78 21.49 -24.08
CA ARG A 7 -10.64 21.32 -23.17
C ARG A 7 -10.78 19.99 -22.41
N SER A 8 -9.80 19.11 -22.55
CA SER A 8 -9.67 17.89 -21.75
C SER A 8 -9.55 18.24 -20.27
N VAL A 9 -10.42 17.68 -19.42
CA VAL A 9 -10.34 17.83 -17.96
C VAL A 9 -9.41 16.77 -17.40
N ASP A 10 -8.24 17.21 -16.95
CA ASP A 10 -7.30 16.35 -16.24
C ASP A 10 -7.86 16.01 -14.85
N ILE A 11 -8.07 14.73 -14.57
CA ILE A 11 -8.59 14.24 -13.27
C ILE A 11 -7.44 14.17 -12.22
N GLY A 12 -6.21 14.50 -12.61
CA GLY A 12 -5.05 14.68 -11.73
C GLY A 12 -4.64 16.14 -11.56
N ARG A 13 -3.99 16.48 -10.43
CA ARG A 13 -3.33 17.80 -10.26
C ARG A 13 -1.89 17.76 -10.77
N LYS A 14 -1.42 18.88 -11.36
CA LYS A 14 0.01 19.15 -11.60
C LYS A 14 0.80 19.58 -10.33
N SER A 15 0.14 19.75 -9.18
CA SER A 15 0.79 20.12 -7.92
C SER A 15 0.02 19.64 -6.68
N GLY A 16 0.69 18.84 -5.85
CA GLY A 16 0.46 18.68 -4.41
C GLY A 16 -0.86 18.07 -3.93
N GLY A 17 -0.86 16.75 -3.66
CA GLY A 17 -1.87 16.05 -2.85
C GLY A 17 -2.66 14.98 -3.62
N SER A 18 -2.61 13.73 -3.15
CA SER A 18 -3.44 12.64 -3.68
C SER A 18 -4.89 12.83 -3.23
N LEU A 19 -5.82 12.91 -4.18
CA LEU A 19 -7.25 12.83 -3.88
C LEU A 19 -7.55 11.49 -3.21
N THR A 20 -8.47 11.50 -2.25
CA THR A 20 -9.03 10.26 -1.71
C THR A 20 -9.85 9.54 -2.79
N SER A 21 -9.99 8.23 -2.67
CA SER A 21 -10.78 7.43 -3.62
C SER A 21 -12.22 7.94 -3.76
N GLN A 22 -12.79 8.50 -2.69
CA GLN A 22 -14.13 9.07 -2.67
C GLN A 22 -14.21 10.37 -3.48
N GLU A 23 -13.23 11.26 -3.35
CA GLU A 23 -13.16 12.51 -4.11
C GLU A 23 -12.96 12.25 -5.61
N ILE A 24 -12.14 11.25 -5.97
CA ILE A 24 -11.97 10.82 -7.36
C ILE A 24 -13.30 10.33 -7.95
N LEU A 25 -14.04 9.53 -7.18
CA LEU A 25 -15.33 8.98 -7.60
C LEU A 25 -16.38 10.08 -7.77
N LEU A 26 -16.43 11.05 -6.85
CA LEU A 26 -17.32 12.21 -6.93
C LEU A 26 -16.99 13.09 -8.15
N LYS A 27 -15.71 13.36 -8.39
CA LYS A 27 -15.26 14.10 -9.59
C LYS A 27 -15.58 13.37 -10.88
N LYS A 28 -15.41 12.05 -10.92
CA LYS A 28 -15.80 11.22 -12.06
C LYS A 28 -17.31 11.32 -12.32
N GLN A 29 -18.15 11.17 -11.30
CA GLN A 29 -19.60 11.24 -11.45
C GLN A 29 -20.07 12.64 -11.90
N THR A 30 -19.48 13.70 -11.33
CA THR A 30 -19.82 15.08 -11.72
C THR A 30 -19.40 15.40 -13.15
N ALA A 31 -18.22 14.93 -13.59
CA ALA A 31 -17.77 15.05 -14.98
C ALA A 31 -18.71 14.31 -15.95
N GLN A 32 -19.11 13.07 -15.60
CA GLN A 32 -20.06 12.28 -16.39
C GLN A 32 -21.42 12.99 -16.53
N ARG A 33 -21.97 13.52 -15.43
CA ARG A 33 -23.27 14.25 -15.45
C ARG A 33 -23.21 15.54 -16.26
N LYS A 34 -22.05 16.20 -16.32
CA LYS A 34 -21.83 17.44 -17.08
C LYS A 34 -21.43 17.18 -18.54
N GLY A 35 -21.37 15.93 -18.99
CA GLY A 35 -20.93 15.58 -20.35
C GLY A 35 -19.45 15.86 -20.62
N GLN A 36 -18.62 15.98 -19.59
CA GLN A 36 -17.18 16.23 -19.74
C GLN A 36 -16.43 14.95 -20.14
N SER A 37 -15.36 15.08 -20.92
CA SER A 37 -14.52 13.95 -21.32
C SER A 37 -13.83 13.33 -20.11
N VAL A 38 -14.10 12.06 -19.83
CA VAL A 38 -13.39 11.27 -18.81
C VAL A 38 -12.34 10.43 -19.53
N SER A 39 -11.06 10.70 -19.28
CA SER A 39 -9.99 9.84 -19.81
C SER A 39 -9.93 8.55 -18.99
N TYR A 40 -10.06 7.42 -19.67
CA TYR A 40 -9.84 6.10 -19.08
C TYR A 40 -8.51 5.58 -19.58
N GLN A 41 -7.53 5.50 -18.70
CA GLN A 41 -6.32 4.73 -18.96
C GLN A 41 -6.54 3.33 -18.40
N LYS A 42 -6.45 2.32 -19.27
CA LYS A 42 -6.38 0.92 -18.82
C LYS A 42 -5.14 0.81 -17.94
N ASN A 43 -5.37 0.61 -16.65
CA ASN A 43 -4.27 0.53 -15.72
C ASN A 43 -3.45 -0.73 -16.06
N SER A 44 -2.23 -0.56 -16.55
CA SER A 44 -1.31 -1.66 -16.92
C SER A 44 -0.83 -2.47 -15.70
N LEU A 45 -1.25 -2.07 -14.49
CA LEU A 45 -0.93 -2.71 -13.22
C LEU A 45 -1.71 -4.02 -13.00
N ASN A 46 -1.64 -4.96 -13.97
CA ASN A 46 -1.92 -6.37 -13.67
C ASN A 46 -0.81 -7.01 -12.83
N PHE A 47 0.33 -6.33 -12.66
CA PHE A 47 1.38 -6.72 -11.73
C PHE A 47 1.10 -6.16 -10.34
N LYS A 48 0.31 -6.88 -9.54
CA LYS A 48 -0.07 -6.52 -8.17
C LYS A 48 1.12 -6.35 -7.19
N ASN A 49 2.36 -6.58 -7.64
CA ASN A 49 3.53 -6.76 -6.79
C ASN A 49 4.75 -5.90 -7.17
N ILE A 50 4.67 -5.02 -8.18
CA ILE A 50 5.82 -4.13 -8.47
C ILE A 50 5.86 -3.03 -7.41
N PRO A 51 6.95 -2.90 -6.63
CA PRO A 51 7.07 -1.83 -5.66
C PRO A 51 7.05 -0.48 -6.38
N PRO A 52 6.36 0.53 -5.84
CA PRO A 52 6.37 1.86 -6.42
C PRO A 52 7.82 2.38 -6.47
N ASN A 53 8.17 3.05 -7.57
CA ASN A 53 9.50 3.63 -7.80
C ASN A 53 10.65 2.62 -7.89
N SER A 54 10.42 1.37 -8.32
CA SER A 54 11.50 0.39 -8.56
C SER A 54 12.63 0.94 -9.44
N ARG A 55 12.29 1.72 -10.46
CA ARG A 55 13.27 2.39 -11.33
C ARG A 55 14.26 3.28 -10.56
N LYS A 56 13.81 3.98 -9.51
CA LYS A 56 14.70 4.81 -8.69
C LYS A 56 15.66 3.99 -7.84
N LEU A 57 15.30 2.74 -7.52
CA LEU A 57 16.21 1.80 -6.84
C LEU A 57 17.26 1.28 -7.81
N ASP A 58 16.87 1.01 -9.06
CA ASP A 58 17.80 0.55 -10.11
C ASP A 58 18.79 1.66 -10.52
N ASP A 59 18.32 2.91 -10.56
CA ASP A 59 19.15 4.08 -10.87
C ASP A 59 20.06 4.52 -9.69
N ALA A 60 19.82 4.04 -8.48
CA ALA A 60 20.56 4.46 -7.29
C ALA A 60 21.93 3.75 -7.18
N THR A 61 23.00 4.52 -7.13
CA THR A 61 24.38 4.02 -6.93
C THR A 61 24.77 3.88 -5.46
N GLU A 62 24.04 4.51 -4.55
CA GLU A 62 24.30 4.48 -3.10
C GLU A 62 23.29 3.61 -2.34
N SER A 63 23.76 2.96 -1.27
CA SER A 63 22.90 2.12 -0.43
C SER A 63 21.94 2.96 0.42
N SER A 64 20.63 2.70 0.31
CA SER A 64 19.61 3.35 1.14
C SER A 64 19.45 2.66 2.51
N LYS A 65 19.53 3.41 3.61
CA LYS A 65 19.22 2.88 4.95
C LYS A 65 17.72 2.74 5.15
N ILE A 66 17.25 1.50 5.33
CA ILE A 66 15.84 1.21 5.63
C ILE A 66 15.66 1.02 7.14
N ILE A 67 14.75 1.80 7.71
CA ILE A 67 14.37 1.73 9.13
C ILE A 67 13.69 0.37 9.42
N LYS A 68 13.98 -0.23 10.57
CA LYS A 68 13.31 -1.46 11.04
C LYS A 68 11.97 -1.17 11.70
N LEU A 69 11.03 -2.10 11.58
CA LEU A 69 9.73 -2.03 12.28
C LEU A 69 9.93 -2.32 13.77
N LYS A 70 9.30 -1.51 14.63
CA LYS A 70 9.42 -1.58 16.11
C LYS A 70 8.10 -1.98 16.78
N GLU A 71 7.46 -3.04 16.29
CA GLU A 71 6.15 -3.51 16.76
C GLU A 71 6.18 -4.90 17.40
N GLY A 72 7.38 -5.49 17.54
CA GLY A 72 7.55 -6.88 17.94
C GLY A 72 6.95 -7.23 19.30
N LYS A 73 7.11 -6.34 20.30
CA LYS A 73 6.51 -6.53 21.64
C LYS A 73 4.98 -6.53 21.58
N ASN A 74 4.39 -5.59 20.84
CA ASN A 74 2.95 -5.49 20.68
C ASN A 74 2.37 -6.73 20.00
N ILE A 75 3.02 -7.21 18.94
CA ILE A 75 2.62 -8.44 18.22
C ILE A 75 2.68 -9.66 19.15
N MET A 76 3.77 -9.80 19.91
CA MET A 76 3.93 -10.92 20.84
C MET A 76 2.85 -10.88 21.95
N GLN A 77 2.60 -9.72 22.53
CA GLN A 77 1.56 -9.55 23.56
C GLN A 77 0.17 -9.84 23.02
N GLY A 78 -0.19 -9.30 21.84
CA GLY A 78 -1.49 -9.57 21.24
C GLY A 78 -1.68 -11.02 20.82
N ARG A 79 -0.60 -11.72 20.42
CA ARG A 79 -0.65 -13.16 20.16
C ARG A 79 -0.98 -13.96 21.43
N ILE A 80 -0.31 -13.63 22.53
CA ILE A 80 -0.54 -14.28 23.83
C ILE A 80 -1.95 -13.99 24.34
N ALA A 81 -2.41 -12.74 24.25
CA ALA A 81 -3.76 -12.34 24.65
C ALA A 81 -4.85 -13.11 23.88
N ASN A 82 -4.61 -13.40 22.60
CA ASN A 82 -5.51 -14.18 21.77
C ASN A 82 -5.31 -15.71 21.86
N LYS A 83 -4.43 -16.18 22.75
CA LYS A 83 -4.11 -17.61 22.97
C LYS A 83 -3.69 -18.35 21.68
N LEU A 84 -2.99 -17.65 20.79
CA LEU A 84 -2.51 -18.24 19.53
C LEU A 84 -1.06 -18.69 19.64
N SER A 85 -0.74 -19.88 19.13
CA SER A 85 0.65 -20.25 18.88
C SER A 85 1.19 -19.48 17.67
N ARG A 86 2.53 -19.37 17.55
CA ARG A 86 3.16 -18.68 16.43
C ARG A 86 2.81 -19.37 15.10
N LYS A 87 2.82 -20.70 15.07
CA LYS A 87 2.33 -21.51 13.93
C LYS A 87 0.88 -21.20 13.56
N GLN A 88 -0.03 -21.13 14.52
CA GLN A 88 -1.44 -20.84 14.25
C GLN A 88 -1.64 -19.44 13.65
N LEU A 89 -0.93 -18.43 14.18
CA LEU A 89 -0.97 -17.08 13.64
C LEU A 89 -0.37 -17.02 12.22
N ALA A 90 0.74 -17.71 11.98
CA ALA A 90 1.39 -17.81 10.69
C ALA A 90 0.48 -18.47 9.63
N CYS A 91 -0.21 -19.57 9.99
CA CYS A 91 -1.22 -20.21 9.13
C CYS A 91 -2.37 -19.26 8.79
N LYS A 92 -2.90 -18.49 9.75
CA LYS A 92 -3.97 -17.50 9.48
C LYS A 92 -3.52 -16.36 8.57
N LEU A 93 -2.23 -16.05 8.55
CA LEU A 93 -1.63 -14.99 7.73
C LEU A 93 -1.11 -15.51 6.38
N ASN A 94 -1.21 -16.81 6.11
CA ASN A 94 -0.60 -17.48 4.96
C ASN A 94 0.90 -17.15 4.83
N MET A 95 1.64 -17.19 5.95
CA MET A 95 3.07 -16.91 6.00
C MET A 95 3.84 -17.99 6.76
N LYS A 96 5.17 -18.02 6.61
CA LYS A 96 6.02 -18.96 7.34
C LYS A 96 6.19 -18.53 8.81
N GLU A 97 6.35 -19.50 9.70
CA GLU A 97 6.55 -19.23 11.14
C GLU A 97 7.82 -18.41 11.41
N GLU A 98 8.90 -18.71 10.67
CA GLU A 98 10.17 -17.99 10.73
C GLU A 98 10.03 -16.51 10.33
N GLU A 99 9.20 -16.21 9.34
CA GLU A 99 8.95 -14.84 8.91
C GLU A 99 8.21 -14.06 10.01
N LEU A 100 7.22 -14.69 10.65
CA LEU A 100 6.51 -14.09 11.77
C LEU A 100 7.44 -13.85 12.97
N ALA A 101 8.38 -14.77 13.25
CA ALA A 101 9.38 -14.59 14.30
C ALA A 101 10.28 -13.36 14.06
N LYS A 102 10.62 -13.06 12.79
CA LYS A 102 11.37 -11.84 12.46
C LYS A 102 10.61 -10.57 12.84
N PHE A 103 9.28 -10.55 12.67
CA PHE A 103 8.44 -9.42 13.08
C PHE A 103 8.41 -9.26 14.61
N GLU A 104 8.25 -10.35 15.36
CA GLU A 104 8.28 -10.35 16.83
C GLU A 104 9.65 -9.87 17.39
N ASN A 105 10.75 -10.17 16.68
CA ASN A 105 12.10 -9.77 17.07
C ASN A 105 12.55 -8.39 16.57
N ASN A 106 11.66 -7.61 15.93
CA ASN A 106 11.99 -6.32 15.29
C ASN A 106 13.11 -6.40 14.24
N ASN A 107 13.28 -7.55 13.59
CA ASN A 107 14.33 -7.78 12.58
C ASN A 107 13.81 -7.62 11.14
N VAL A 108 12.71 -6.91 10.96
CA VAL A 108 12.08 -6.70 9.65
C VAL A 108 12.20 -5.24 9.24
N HIS A 109 12.66 -5.01 8.01
CA HIS A 109 12.72 -3.68 7.41
C HIS A 109 11.31 -3.16 7.09
N ALA A 110 11.09 -1.85 7.26
CA ALA A 110 9.82 -1.18 7.02
C ALA A 110 9.50 -0.96 5.53
N THR A 111 9.73 -1.98 4.71
CA THR A 111 9.40 -2.02 3.29
C THR A 111 7.87 -1.96 3.07
N PRO A 112 7.35 -1.39 1.97
CA PRO A 112 5.91 -1.33 1.70
C PRO A 112 5.18 -2.68 1.82
N ALA A 113 5.77 -3.77 1.31
CA ALA A 113 5.21 -5.12 1.45
C ALA A 113 5.09 -5.55 2.92
N ASN A 114 6.12 -5.31 3.73
CA ASN A 114 6.13 -5.65 5.15
C ASN A 114 5.16 -4.78 5.96
N LYS A 115 4.94 -3.52 5.56
CA LYS A 115 3.89 -2.67 6.15
C LYS A 115 2.49 -3.23 5.89
N ILE A 116 2.22 -3.75 4.69
CA ILE A 116 0.94 -4.41 4.37
C ILE A 116 0.76 -5.66 5.24
N LEU A 117 1.81 -6.47 5.40
CA LEU A 117 1.77 -7.64 6.30
C LEU A 117 1.54 -7.22 7.76
N LEU A 118 2.21 -6.17 8.23
CA LEU A 118 2.02 -5.62 9.57
C LEU A 118 0.56 -5.20 9.80
N THR A 119 -0.08 -4.54 8.83
CA THR A 119 -1.51 -4.17 8.92
C THR A 119 -2.40 -5.42 9.04
N LYS A 120 -2.08 -6.51 8.31
CA LYS A 120 -2.81 -7.78 8.45
C LYS A 120 -2.63 -8.40 9.84
N ILE A 121 -1.39 -8.39 10.37
CA ILE A 121 -1.09 -8.87 11.73
C ILE A 121 -1.89 -8.08 12.76
N LYS A 122 -1.83 -6.73 12.70
CA LYS A 122 -2.59 -5.84 13.59
C LYS A 122 -4.09 -6.11 13.54
N ARG A 123 -4.65 -6.32 12.35
CA ARG A 123 -6.07 -6.65 12.16
C ARG A 123 -6.47 -7.97 12.81
N ILE A 124 -5.69 -9.03 12.63
CA ILE A 124 -5.98 -10.34 13.24
C ILE A 124 -5.85 -10.28 14.76
N LEU A 125 -4.82 -9.59 15.24
CA LEU A 125 -4.56 -9.47 16.67
C LEU A 125 -5.40 -8.41 17.38
N LYS A 126 -6.18 -7.61 16.62
CA LYS A 126 -6.98 -6.47 17.10
C LYS A 126 -6.14 -5.42 17.86
N ILE A 127 -4.92 -5.20 17.39
CA ILE A 127 -3.99 -4.18 17.91
C ILE A 127 -4.10 -2.93 17.04
N LYS A 128 -4.00 -1.73 17.64
CA LYS A 128 -3.99 -0.45 16.91
C LYS A 128 -2.59 -0.11 16.34
#